data_AF-A0A8J5CR43-F1
#
_entry.id   AF-A0A8J5CR43-F1
#
_cell.length_a   1.000
_cell.length_b   1.000
_cell.length_c   1.000
_cell.angle_alpha   90.00
_cell.angle_beta   90.00
_cell.angle_gamma   90.00
#
_symmetry.space_group_name_H-M   'P 1'
#
loop_
_entity.id
_entity.type
_entity.pdbx_description
1 polymer ?
#
loop_
_entity_poly.entity_id
_entity_poly.type
_entity_poly.pdbx_seq_one_letter_code
_entity_poly.pdbx_strand_id
1 'polypeptide(L)'
;MVLCLGMCHKIPSHLFQKCGTKNRTRFLDITTLSRTLGGSVCDSLIGMHAFTGCDTVSAFAGRGKMTTLKQVKMDKTYQDAFHELGRSWEVSSELFEKLQEITCHMYLPSTHTTEVNKLRYELFCARRGEVESSQLPPCEGLPLHACTTCKLPGCDLE
;
A
#
# COMPACT_ATOMS: atom_id res chain seq x y z
N MET A 1 11.77 -8.43 2.81
CA MET A 1 11.82 -8.34 1.33
C MET A 1 11.39 -6.97 0.80
N VAL A 2 10.16 -6.50 1.07
CA VAL A 2 9.67 -5.22 0.50
C VAL A 2 10.55 -4.02 0.89
N LEU A 3 10.91 -3.93 2.18
CA LEU A 3 11.86 -2.93 2.68
C LEU A 3 13.22 -3.00 1.99
N CYS A 4 13.73 -4.21 1.75
CA CYS A 4 15.00 -4.43 1.07
C CYS A 4 14.96 -3.88 -0.36
N LEU A 5 13.87 -4.07 -1.10
CA LEU A 5 13.72 -3.54 -2.45
C LEU A 5 13.62 -2.01 -2.47
N GLY A 6 12.87 -1.41 -1.54
CA GLY A 6 12.73 0.04 -1.46
C GLY A 6 14.02 0.77 -1.04
N MET A 7 14.89 0.13 -0.25
CA MET A 7 16.08 0.75 0.31
C MET A 7 17.40 0.24 -0.28
N CYS A 8 17.38 -0.73 -1.20
CA CYS A 8 18.61 -1.35 -1.71
C CYS A 8 19.56 -0.34 -2.37
N HIS A 9 19.04 0.70 -3.02
CA HIS A 9 19.85 1.74 -3.66
C HIS A 9 20.67 2.57 -2.64
N LYS A 10 20.27 2.56 -1.36
CA LYS A 10 20.99 3.27 -0.27
C LYS A 10 22.12 2.43 0.32
N ILE A 11 22.19 1.15 -0.02
CA ILE A 11 23.20 0.23 0.49
C ILE A 11 24.18 -0.03 -0.66
N PRO A 12 25.45 0.40 -0.55
CA PRO A 12 26.44 0.25 -1.62
C PRO A 12 26.99 -1.19 -1.69
N SER A 13 26.11 -2.18 -1.73
CA SER A 13 26.47 -3.60 -1.82
C SER A 13 25.43 -4.42 -2.57
N HIS A 14 25.83 -5.59 -3.05
CA HIS A 14 24.89 -6.57 -3.59
C HIS A 14 24.10 -7.23 -2.46
N LEU A 15 22.78 -7.08 -2.50
CA LEU A 15 21.88 -7.59 -1.48
C LEU A 15 21.24 -8.89 -1.93
N PHE A 16 21.31 -9.91 -1.08
CA PHE A 16 20.66 -11.19 -1.30
C PHE A 16 19.74 -11.52 -0.13
N GLN A 17 18.50 -11.92 -0.43
CA GLN A 17 17.55 -12.42 0.57
C GLN A 17 17.52 -13.94 0.49
N LYS A 18 17.92 -14.60 1.58
CA LYS A 18 17.68 -16.03 1.75
C LYS A 18 16.19 -16.29 1.98
N CYS A 19 15.61 -17.22 1.23
CA CYS A 19 14.22 -17.68 1.35
C CYS A 19 14.13 -19.20 1.30
N GLY A 20 13.09 -19.78 1.90
CA GLY A 20 12.80 -21.21 1.85
C GLY A 20 12.98 -21.94 3.18
N THR A 21 12.64 -23.22 3.20
CA THR A 21 12.68 -24.11 4.38
C THR A 21 13.89 -25.05 4.30
N LYS A 22 14.22 -25.75 5.40
CA LYS A 22 15.47 -26.52 5.61
C LYS A 22 16.04 -27.22 4.37
N ASN A 23 15.21 -27.90 3.57
CA ASN A 23 15.68 -28.70 2.43
C ASN A 23 15.57 -28.00 1.06
N ARG A 24 15.07 -26.76 1.01
CA ARG A 24 14.90 -25.97 -0.23
C ARG A 24 15.21 -24.49 0.04
N THR A 25 16.49 -24.19 0.22
CA THR A 25 16.98 -22.81 0.32
C THR A 25 17.14 -22.20 -1.08
N ARG A 26 16.71 -20.94 -1.24
CA ARG A 26 16.94 -20.10 -2.42
C ARG A 26 17.50 -18.76 -1.96
N PHE A 27 18.33 -18.15 -2.80
CA PHE A 27 18.79 -16.78 -2.60
C PHE A 27 18.20 -15.92 -3.70
N LEU A 28 17.48 -14.87 -3.30
CA LEU A 28 16.94 -13.87 -4.21
C LEU A 28 17.92 -12.71 -4.29
N ASP A 29 18.42 -12.40 -5.48
CA ASP A 29 19.22 -11.20 -5.73
C ASP A 29 18.31 -9.97 -5.74
N ILE A 30 18.32 -9.23 -4.65
CA ILE A 30 17.51 -8.03 -4.45
C ILE A 30 18.02 -6.89 -5.32
N THR A 31 19.33 -6.78 -5.52
CA THR A 31 19.94 -5.75 -6.36
C THR A 31 19.51 -5.91 -7.82
N THR A 32 19.56 -7.12 -8.35
CA THR A 32 19.08 -7.41 -9.70
C THR A 32 17.57 -7.22 -9.81
N LEU A 33 16.80 -7.69 -8.81
CA LEU A 33 15.35 -7.52 -8.80
C LEU A 33 14.93 -6.05 -8.77
N SER A 34 15.60 -5.20 -8.00
CA SER A 34 15.33 -3.76 -7.96
C SER A 34 15.59 -3.09 -9.31
N ARG A 35 16.68 -3.44 -9.99
CA ARG A 35 16.98 -2.93 -11.35
C ARG A 35 15.87 -3.32 -12.34
N THR A 36 15.37 -4.55 -12.26
CA THR A 36 14.27 -5.04 -13.11
C THR A 36 12.93 -4.36 -12.80
N LEU A 37 12.65 -4.08 -11.52
CA LEU A 37 11.41 -3.39 -11.12
C LEU A 37 11.43 -1.90 -11.48
N GLY A 38 12.61 -1.28 -11.48
CA GLY A 38 12.80 0.14 -11.74
C GLY A 38 12.71 0.98 -10.47
N GLY A 39 13.48 2.09 -10.44
CA GLY A 39 13.62 2.95 -9.26
C GLY A 39 12.29 3.50 -8.75
N SER A 40 11.45 4.01 -9.65
CA SER A 40 10.14 4.60 -9.28
C SER A 40 9.21 3.60 -8.57
N VAL A 41 9.15 2.36 -9.06
CA VAL A 41 8.38 1.31 -8.39
C VAL A 41 9.02 0.98 -7.04
N CYS A 42 10.35 0.82 -6.98
CA CYS A 42 11.06 0.56 -5.73
C CYS A 42 10.81 1.64 -4.67
N ASP A 43 10.87 2.92 -5.04
CA ASP A 43 10.67 4.05 -4.14
C ASP A 43 9.26 4.08 -3.55
N SER A 44 8.26 3.67 -4.34
CA SER A 44 6.87 3.53 -3.89
C SER A 44 6.62 2.35 -2.94
N LEU A 45 7.51 1.36 -2.88
CA LEU A 45 7.25 0.12 -2.13
C LEU A 45 7.13 0.34 -0.63
N ILE A 46 7.80 1.36 -0.08
CA ILE A 46 7.77 1.65 1.36
C ILE A 46 6.39 2.15 1.78
N GLY A 47 5.88 3.21 1.13
CA GLY A 47 4.53 3.71 1.40
C GLY A 47 3.45 2.69 1.08
N MET A 48 3.59 1.95 -0.03
CA MET A 48 2.67 0.85 -0.36
C MET A 48 2.66 -0.25 0.72
N HIS A 49 3.84 -0.60 1.27
CA HIS A 49 3.94 -1.63 2.30
C HIS A 49 3.22 -1.23 3.57
N ALA A 50 3.45 0.01 4.04
CA ALA A 50 2.77 0.58 5.19
C ALA A 50 1.26 0.63 4.93
N PHE A 51 0.83 1.28 3.85
CA PHE A 51 -0.59 1.44 3.53
C PHE A 51 -1.39 0.13 3.49
N THR A 52 -0.83 -0.90 2.85
CA THR A 52 -1.51 -2.19 2.65
C THR A 52 -1.37 -3.17 3.84
N GLY A 53 -0.82 -2.74 4.98
CA GLY A 53 -0.67 -3.58 6.18
C GLY A 53 0.75 -4.11 6.40
N CYS A 54 1.53 -3.49 7.28
CA CYS A 54 2.80 -4.04 7.77
C CYS A 54 2.62 -4.62 9.18
N ASP A 55 3.72 -4.98 9.86
CA ASP A 55 3.65 -5.58 11.20
C ASP A 55 2.99 -4.67 12.25
N THR A 56 2.92 -3.36 11.99
CA THR A 56 2.37 -2.35 12.92
C THR A 56 1.01 -1.79 12.52
N VAL A 57 0.49 -2.13 11.32
CA VAL A 57 -0.79 -1.58 10.84
C VAL A 57 -1.66 -2.67 10.26
N SER A 58 -2.98 -2.52 10.42
CA SER A 58 -3.95 -3.51 9.94
C SER A 58 -3.87 -3.68 8.41
N ALA A 59 -4.39 -4.80 7.92
CA ALA A 59 -4.47 -5.08 6.49
C ALA A 59 -5.92 -4.94 5.98
N PHE A 60 -6.07 -4.51 4.73
CA PHE A 60 -7.36 -4.51 4.06
C PHE A 60 -7.84 -5.96 3.84
N ALA A 61 -9.02 -6.28 4.36
CA ALA A 61 -9.58 -7.62 4.29
C ALA A 61 -9.75 -8.08 2.83
N GLY A 62 -9.13 -9.22 2.49
CA GLY A 62 -9.15 -9.77 1.13
C GLY A 62 -8.38 -8.96 0.08
N ARG A 63 -7.73 -7.84 0.44
CA ARG A 63 -6.94 -7.00 -0.48
C ARG A 63 -5.47 -7.05 -0.12
N GLY A 64 -4.76 -7.99 -0.74
CA GLY A 64 -3.33 -8.20 -0.48
C GLY A 64 -2.42 -7.23 -1.25
N LYS A 65 -1.14 -7.19 -0.84
CA LYS A 65 -0.07 -6.38 -1.46
C LYS A 65 0.07 -6.57 -2.96
N MET A 66 -0.24 -7.78 -3.45
CA MET A 66 -0.16 -8.10 -4.87
C MET A 66 -1.17 -7.32 -5.72
N THR A 67 -2.36 -7.03 -5.19
CA THR A 67 -3.37 -6.26 -5.93
C THR A 67 -2.88 -4.82 -6.10
N THR A 68 -2.47 -4.18 -5.01
CA THR A 68 -1.94 -2.80 -5.03
C THR A 68 -0.66 -2.71 -5.86
N LEU A 69 0.26 -3.67 -5.73
CA LEU A 69 1.50 -3.67 -6.51
C LEU A 69 1.25 -3.72 -8.02
N LYS A 70 0.22 -4.44 -8.49
CA LYS A 70 -0.15 -4.44 -9.92
C LYS A 70 -0.56 -3.06 -10.39
N GLN A 71 -1.34 -2.33 -9.59
CA GLN A 71 -1.79 -0.97 -9.91
C GLN A 71 -0.60 0.00 -9.91
N VAL A 72 0.23 -0.04 -8.86
CA VAL A 72 1.44 0.79 -8.74
C VAL A 72 2.39 0.58 -9.92
N LYS A 73 2.57 -0.66 -10.39
CA LYS A 73 3.43 -0.91 -11.56
C LYS A 73 2.94 -0.26 -12.85
N MET A 74 1.64 0.01 -12.98
CA MET A 74 1.02 0.51 -14.21
C MET A 74 0.70 2.01 -14.16
N ASP A 75 0.64 2.61 -12.97
CA ASP A 75 0.24 4.00 -12.78
C ASP A 75 1.33 4.81 -12.06
N LYS A 76 1.85 5.83 -12.75
CA LYS A 76 2.89 6.71 -12.21
C LYS A 76 2.38 7.58 -11.08
N THR A 77 1.13 8.01 -11.12
CA THR A 77 0.47 8.77 -10.04
C THR A 77 0.46 7.96 -8.75
N TYR A 78 0.24 6.64 -8.84
CA TYR A 78 0.23 5.78 -7.65
C TYR A 78 1.64 5.52 -7.13
N GLN A 79 2.63 5.44 -8.01
CA GLN A 79 4.03 5.39 -7.60
C GLN A 79 4.39 6.66 -6.82
N ASP A 80 4.00 7.83 -7.31
CA ASP A 80 4.31 9.12 -6.68
C ASP A 80 3.60 9.28 -5.34
N ALA A 81 2.31 8.96 -5.26
CA ALA A 81 1.55 8.99 -4.00
C ALA A 81 2.19 8.07 -2.93
N PHE A 82 2.55 6.84 -3.29
CA PHE A 82 3.19 5.93 -2.34
C PHE A 82 4.65 6.26 -2.05
N HIS A 83 5.36 6.92 -2.96
CA HIS A 83 6.69 7.45 -2.69
C HIS A 83 6.60 8.58 -1.67
N GLU A 84 5.65 9.51 -1.82
CA GLU A 84 5.39 10.58 -0.86
C GLU A 84 5.00 10.03 0.51
N LEU A 85 4.04 9.10 0.55
CA LEU A 85 3.62 8.43 1.79
C LEU A 85 4.77 7.69 2.48
N GLY A 86 5.73 7.16 1.72
CA GLY A 86 6.90 6.47 2.26
C GLY A 86 8.01 7.39 2.79
N ARG A 87 7.92 8.71 2.56
CA ARG A 87 8.97 9.70 2.90
C ARG A 87 8.54 10.70 3.96
N SER A 88 7.26 11.01 4.02
CA SER A 88 6.69 11.94 4.97
C SER A 88 5.89 11.20 6.04
N TRP A 89 5.89 11.75 7.24
CA TRP A 89 4.90 11.39 8.26
C TRP A 89 3.59 12.14 7.98
N GLU A 90 3.67 13.40 7.56
CA GLU A 90 2.48 14.18 7.25
C GLU A 90 1.81 13.71 5.95
N VAL A 91 0.49 13.54 6.01
CA VAL A 91 -0.35 13.21 4.86
C VAL A 91 -1.13 14.46 4.47
N SER A 92 -0.77 15.06 3.33
CA SER A 92 -1.50 16.20 2.78
C SER A 92 -2.92 15.81 2.34
N SER A 93 -3.82 16.78 2.21
CA SER A 93 -5.18 16.52 1.71
C SER A 93 -5.16 15.92 0.30
N GLU A 94 -4.28 16.39 -0.58
CA GLU A 94 -4.10 15.86 -1.94
C GLU A 94 -3.61 14.40 -1.92
N LEU A 95 -2.60 14.10 -1.09
CA LEU A 95 -2.13 12.73 -0.92
C LEU A 95 -3.25 11.84 -0.36
N PHE A 96 -4.03 12.33 0.60
CA PHE A 96 -5.13 11.59 1.18
C PHE A 96 -6.21 11.27 0.14
N GLU A 97 -6.61 12.22 -0.70
CA GLU A 97 -7.52 12.00 -1.82
C GLU A 97 -7.00 10.92 -2.78
N LYS A 98 -5.70 10.92 -3.07
CA LYS A 98 -5.07 9.87 -3.90
C LYS A 98 -5.08 8.50 -3.23
N LEU A 99 -4.86 8.44 -1.92
CA LEU A 99 -4.95 7.18 -1.17
C LEU A 99 -6.40 6.66 -1.12
N GLN A 100 -7.39 7.54 -1.06
CA GLN A 100 -8.80 7.15 -1.20
C GLN A 100 -9.09 6.58 -2.59
N GLU A 101 -8.61 7.24 -3.65
CA GLU A 101 -8.75 6.76 -5.03
C GLU A 101 -8.13 5.37 -5.20
N ILE A 102 -6.89 5.17 -4.72
CA ILE A 102 -6.20 3.88 -4.76
C ILE A 102 -7.02 2.81 -4.01
N THR A 103 -7.56 3.14 -2.83
CA THR A 103 -8.41 2.22 -2.06
C THR A 103 -9.66 1.85 -2.86
N CYS A 104 -10.29 2.81 -3.52
CA CYS A 104 -11.47 2.55 -4.34
C CYS A 104 -11.16 1.53 -5.44
N HIS A 105 -10.07 1.72 -6.18
CA HIS A 105 -9.66 0.78 -7.22
C HIS A 105 -9.16 -0.57 -6.67
N MET A 106 -8.65 -0.65 -5.44
CA MET A 106 -8.34 -1.92 -4.80
C MET A 106 -9.60 -2.78 -4.59
N TYR A 107 -10.74 -2.15 -4.32
CA TYR A 107 -12.01 -2.84 -4.07
C TYR A 107 -12.80 -3.11 -5.35
N LEU A 108 -12.88 -2.11 -6.23
CA LEU A 108 -13.56 -2.16 -7.53
C LEU A 108 -12.69 -1.46 -8.59
N PRO A 109 -11.85 -2.20 -9.35
CA PRO A 109 -10.91 -1.61 -10.31
C PRO A 109 -11.54 -0.75 -11.42
N SER A 110 -12.83 -0.96 -11.71
CA SER A 110 -13.57 -0.23 -12.74
C SER A 110 -14.42 0.91 -12.18
N THR A 111 -14.24 1.29 -10.91
CA THR A 111 -15.02 2.38 -10.30
C THR A 111 -14.59 3.74 -10.84
N HIS A 112 -15.53 4.68 -10.86
CA HIS A 112 -15.25 6.10 -11.13
C HIS A 112 -15.26 6.95 -9.85
N THR A 113 -15.69 6.36 -8.73
CA THR A 113 -15.70 7.01 -7.43
C THR A 113 -14.30 6.97 -6.82
N THR A 114 -13.80 8.14 -6.41
CA THR A 114 -12.52 8.29 -5.72
C THR A 114 -12.66 8.34 -4.19
N GLU A 115 -13.89 8.47 -3.68
CA GLU A 115 -14.20 8.56 -2.26
C GLU A 115 -14.59 7.20 -1.68
N VAL A 116 -13.87 6.77 -0.64
CA VAL A 116 -14.03 5.43 -0.06
C VAL A 116 -15.42 5.23 0.55
N ASN A 117 -15.94 6.24 1.25
CA ASN A 117 -17.27 6.16 1.87
C ASN A 117 -18.39 6.06 0.83
N LYS A 118 -18.27 6.79 -0.29
CA LYS A 118 -19.21 6.72 -1.39
C LYS A 118 -19.18 5.34 -2.05
N LEU A 119 -17.99 4.81 -2.35
CA LEU A 119 -17.86 3.45 -2.90
C LEU A 119 -18.41 2.40 -1.94
N ARG A 120 -18.15 2.55 -0.63
CA ARG A 120 -18.68 1.64 0.39
C ARG A 120 -20.20 1.60 0.36
N TYR A 121 -20.86 2.76 0.28
CA TYR A 121 -22.32 2.85 0.16
C TYR A 121 -22.82 2.22 -1.14
N GLU A 122 -22.20 2.53 -2.28
CA GLU A 122 -22.55 1.96 -3.60
C GLU A 122 -22.47 0.42 -3.58
N LEU A 123 -21.40 -0.15 -3.02
CA LEU A 123 -21.23 -1.60 -2.92
C LEU A 123 -22.24 -2.26 -1.96
N PHE A 124 -22.60 -1.58 -0.87
CA PHE A 124 -23.62 -2.05 0.06
C PHE A 124 -25.00 -2.11 -0.63
N CYS A 125 -25.38 -1.03 -1.32
CA CYS A 125 -26.64 -0.96 -2.07
C CYS A 125 -26.68 -1.99 -3.21
N ALA A 126 -25.61 -2.12 -3.99
CA ALA A 126 -25.52 -3.06 -5.10
C ALA A 126 -25.70 -4.52 -4.66
N ARG A 127 -25.36 -4.83 -3.41
CA ARG A 127 -25.51 -6.16 -2.81
C ARG A 127 -26.71 -6.28 -1.88
N ARG A 128 -27.66 -5.34 -1.94
CA ARG A 128 -28.91 -5.33 -1.14
C ARG A 128 -28.68 -5.47 0.38
N GLY A 129 -27.52 -5.04 0.87
CA GLY A 129 -27.13 -5.20 2.27
C GLY A 129 -26.73 -6.62 2.69
N GLU A 130 -26.68 -7.58 1.77
CA GLU A 130 -26.27 -8.98 2.03
C GLU A 130 -24.73 -9.16 2.00
N VAL A 131 -23.98 -8.07 2.10
CA VAL A 131 -22.51 -8.08 2.07
C VAL A 131 -21.95 -7.92 3.47
N GLU A 132 -21.06 -8.83 3.84
CA GLU A 132 -20.32 -8.73 5.09
C GLU A 132 -19.51 -7.43 5.13
N SER A 133 -19.56 -6.74 6.28
CA SER A 133 -18.88 -5.43 6.45
C SER A 133 -17.37 -5.49 6.17
N SER A 134 -16.75 -6.65 6.40
CA SER A 134 -15.33 -6.90 6.12
C SER A 134 -14.99 -6.95 4.63
N GLN A 135 -15.98 -7.20 3.75
CA GLN A 135 -15.78 -7.23 2.29
C GLN A 135 -15.91 -5.85 1.64
N LEU A 136 -16.39 -4.87 2.40
CA LEU A 136 -16.53 -3.49 1.98
C LEU A 136 -15.22 -2.71 2.23
N PRO A 137 -14.98 -1.60 1.50
CA PRO A 137 -13.91 -0.66 1.82
C PRO A 137 -13.99 -0.20 3.28
N PRO A 138 -12.87 0.14 3.95
CA PRO A 138 -12.93 0.66 5.31
C PRO A 138 -13.79 1.94 5.37
N CYS A 139 -14.41 2.22 6.52
CA CYS A 139 -15.05 3.53 6.76
C CYS A 139 -13.99 4.65 6.92
N GLU A 140 -14.36 5.75 7.57
CA GLU A 140 -13.53 6.90 7.97
C GLU A 140 -12.19 6.60 8.68
N GLY A 141 -11.81 5.33 8.87
CA GLY A 141 -10.52 4.88 9.36
C GLY A 141 -9.41 4.78 8.31
N LEU A 142 -9.65 5.15 7.04
CA LEU A 142 -8.56 5.23 6.05
C LEU A 142 -7.41 6.16 6.48
N PRO A 143 -7.64 7.35 7.07
CA PRO A 143 -6.58 8.16 7.66
C PRO A 143 -5.81 7.38 8.72
N LEU A 144 -6.48 6.63 9.61
CA LEU A 144 -5.79 5.80 10.61
C LEU A 144 -4.96 4.68 9.98
N HIS A 145 -5.41 4.11 8.87
CA HIS A 145 -4.65 3.10 8.10
C HIS A 145 -3.43 3.70 7.37
N ALA A 146 -3.55 4.93 6.86
CA ALA A 146 -2.47 5.65 6.19
C ALA A 146 -1.49 6.31 7.19
N CYS A 147 -1.97 6.69 8.37
CA CYS A 147 -1.32 7.54 9.37
C CYS A 147 -0.96 6.78 10.66
N THR A 148 -1.16 5.47 10.76
CA THR A 148 -0.61 4.70 11.90
C THR A 148 0.91 4.57 11.84
N THR A 149 1.54 4.99 10.74
CA THR A 149 2.94 5.42 10.71
C THR A 149 3.19 6.62 11.66
N CYS A 150 2.27 7.57 11.77
CA CYS A 150 2.39 8.79 12.60
C CYS A 150 2.09 8.61 14.08
N LYS A 151 1.65 7.43 14.54
CA LYS A 151 1.42 7.18 15.97
C LYS A 151 2.70 6.78 16.72
N LEU A 152 3.82 7.44 16.41
CA LEU A 152 4.87 7.70 17.40
C LEU A 152 4.44 8.94 18.21
N PRO A 153 4.73 9.02 19.52
CA PRO A 153 4.00 9.90 20.44
C PRO A 153 4.19 11.38 20.06
N GLY A 154 3.11 12.07 19.66
CA GLY A 154 3.15 13.52 19.41
C GLY A 154 2.10 14.10 18.45
N CYS A 155 1.31 13.29 17.73
CA CYS A 155 0.26 13.81 16.85
C CYS A 155 -1.13 13.62 17.46
N ASP A 156 -1.53 14.56 18.33
CA ASP A 156 -2.93 14.79 18.65
C ASP A 156 -3.55 15.60 17.50
N LEU A 157 -4.56 15.02 16.85
CA LEU A 157 -5.44 15.74 15.92
C LEU A 157 -6.45 16.51 16.77
N GLU A 158 -6.26 17.82 16.89
CA GLU A 158 -7.32 18.78 17.20
C GLU A 158 -8.19 19.04 15.97
#